data_AF-A0A368UL56-F1
#
_entry.id   AF-A0A368UL56-F1
#
_cell.length_a   1.000
_cell.length_b   1.000
_cell.length_c   1.000
_cell.angle_alpha   90.00
_cell.angle_beta   90.00
_cell.angle_gamma   90.00
#
_symmetry.space_group_name_H-M   'P 1'
#
loop_
_entity.id
_entity.type
_entity.pdbx_description
1 polymer ?
#
loop_
_entity_poly.entity_id
_entity_poly.type
_entity_poly.pdbx_seq_one_letter_code
_entity_poly.pdbx_strand_id
1 'polypeptide(L)'
;MAMKKRVLFLIFGLCLSIASFAQVQVSGSVSDSQGEPIPGVTVLEKGTQNGVITDIDGNYNLSVAGQESVLVFSFVGMQTQEVTVGGQTTIDVVLSETFTDLDEVVVVGYGVQKKKLTTGANLNVSSDDLQAQNTSEPLEAIQSMSPGVNITQSSGMPGSGYKVNIRGLGTIGNSQPLYVIDGVAGGDINNLNPADIESIDVLKDAASAAIYGARAANGVILVTTKQGRQGNIEVTYDGYYGVQDIENIAEPLNAQQWMDIYNHCCPVKPEN
;
A
#
# COMPACT_ATOMS: atom_id res chain seq x y z
N MET A 1 -63.49 54.07 2.76
CA MET A 1 -62.89 52.73 2.96
C MET A 1 -61.59 52.49 2.18
N ALA A 2 -61.31 53.22 1.08
CA ALA A 2 -60.10 53.05 0.26
C ALA A 2 -58.78 53.52 0.91
N MET A 3 -58.82 54.50 1.82
CA MET A 3 -57.62 55.06 2.47
C MET A 3 -56.99 54.11 3.50
N LYS A 4 -57.80 53.32 4.23
CA LYS A 4 -57.31 52.29 5.18
C LYS A 4 -56.57 51.13 4.49
N LYS A 5 -56.99 50.75 3.28
CA LYS A 5 -56.31 49.70 2.48
C LYS A 5 -54.95 50.17 1.96
N ARG A 6 -54.80 51.47 1.62
CA ARG A 6 -53.52 52.04 1.17
C ARG A 6 -52.50 52.15 2.30
N VAL A 7 -52.94 52.49 3.52
CA VAL A 7 -52.06 52.53 4.70
C VAL A 7 -51.60 51.12 5.11
N LEU A 8 -52.47 50.11 5.01
CA LEU A 8 -52.11 48.72 5.30
C LEU A 8 -51.07 48.17 4.30
N PHE A 9 -51.17 48.54 3.03
CA PHE A 9 -50.21 48.14 1.99
C PHE A 9 -48.83 48.79 2.17
N LEU A 10 -48.81 50.05 2.67
CA LEU A 10 -47.58 50.78 2.97
C LEU A 10 -46.85 50.23 4.20
N ILE A 11 -47.59 49.79 5.22
CA ILE A 11 -47.02 49.12 6.40
C ILE A 11 -46.50 47.71 6.05
N PHE A 12 -47.19 46.98 5.16
CA PHE A 12 -46.72 45.68 4.69
C PHE A 12 -45.43 45.77 3.85
N GLY A 13 -45.29 46.83 3.04
CA GLY A 13 -44.06 47.11 2.31
C GLY A 13 -42.87 47.48 3.21
N LEU A 14 -43.13 48.14 4.35
CA LEU A 14 -42.08 48.57 5.30
C LEU A 14 -41.57 47.41 6.18
N CYS A 15 -42.41 46.42 6.50
CA CYS A 15 -41.97 45.21 7.20
C CYS A 15 -41.13 44.26 6.33
N LEU A 16 -41.28 44.32 5.00
CA LEU A 16 -40.53 43.45 4.09
C LEU A 16 -39.06 43.90 3.90
N SER A 17 -38.74 45.16 4.22
CA SER A 17 -37.37 45.70 4.13
C SER A 17 -36.50 45.40 5.36
N ILE A 18 -37.01 44.72 6.38
CA ILE A 18 -36.26 44.41 7.62
C ILE A 18 -35.59 43.02 7.54
N ALA A 19 -35.81 42.24 6.48
CA ALA A 19 -35.17 40.94 6.27
C ALA A 19 -33.89 41.00 5.42
N SER A 20 -33.12 42.09 5.53
CA SER A 20 -31.75 42.15 5.01
C SER A 20 -30.87 41.30 5.92
N PHE A 21 -30.59 40.05 5.56
CA PHE A 21 -29.52 39.27 6.18
C PHE A 21 -28.23 40.08 6.08
N ALA A 22 -27.72 40.57 7.22
CA ALA A 22 -26.50 41.35 7.26
C ALA A 22 -25.32 40.42 6.97
N GLN A 23 -24.80 40.48 5.75
CA GLN A 23 -23.53 39.84 5.41
C GLN A 23 -22.42 40.49 6.22
N VAL A 24 -21.64 39.69 6.93
CA VAL A 24 -20.50 40.17 7.72
C VAL A 24 -19.27 40.06 6.85
N GLN A 25 -18.57 41.17 6.62
CA GLN A 25 -17.30 41.15 5.93
C GLN A 25 -16.21 40.66 6.89
N VAL A 26 -15.53 39.59 6.52
CA VAL A 26 -14.39 39.04 7.24
C VAL A 26 -13.15 39.17 6.36
N SER A 27 -12.09 39.69 6.94
CA SER A 27 -10.78 39.86 6.29
C SER A 27 -9.69 39.23 7.14
N GLY A 28 -8.52 38.99 6.59
CA GLY A 28 -7.39 38.48 7.36
C GLY A 28 -6.26 38.02 6.48
N SER A 29 -5.22 37.50 7.11
CA SER A 29 -4.05 36.92 6.47
C SER A 29 -3.87 35.45 6.82
N VAL A 30 -3.28 34.69 5.89
CA VAL A 30 -2.90 33.30 6.12
C VAL A 30 -1.39 33.16 5.99
N SER A 31 -0.76 32.63 7.04
CA SER A 31 0.68 32.41 7.10
C SER A 31 1.04 30.99 7.52
N ASP A 32 2.30 30.60 7.32
CA ASP A 32 2.85 29.33 7.79
C ASP A 32 3.37 29.42 9.23
N SER A 33 3.85 28.29 9.77
CA SER A 33 4.44 28.23 11.11
C SER A 33 5.73 29.06 11.29
N GLN A 34 6.34 29.52 10.19
CA GLN A 34 7.54 30.36 10.17
C GLN A 34 7.19 31.85 10.01
N GLY A 35 5.92 32.19 9.82
CA GLY A 35 5.40 33.54 9.63
C GLY A 35 5.45 34.05 8.19
N GLU A 36 5.73 33.19 7.21
CA GLU A 36 5.66 33.55 5.78
C GLU A 36 4.21 33.50 5.27
N PRO A 37 3.75 34.50 4.50
CA PRO A 37 2.40 34.50 3.95
C PRO A 37 2.22 33.42 2.88
N ILE A 38 1.08 32.75 2.88
CA ILE A 38 0.79 31.65 1.94
C ILE A 38 -0.19 32.13 0.87
N PRO A 39 0.26 32.26 -0.40
CA PRO A 39 -0.64 32.56 -1.51
C PRO A 39 -1.40 31.32 -1.97
N GLY A 40 -2.64 31.51 -2.44
CA GLY A 40 -3.43 30.43 -3.06
C GLY A 40 -4.20 29.53 -2.08
N VAL A 41 -4.31 29.89 -0.81
CA VAL A 41 -5.13 29.19 0.19
C VAL A 41 -6.61 29.38 -0.14
N THR A 42 -7.37 28.30 -0.17
CA THR A 42 -8.82 28.33 -0.35
C THR A 42 -9.50 28.56 1.00
N VAL A 43 -10.24 29.67 1.11
CA VAL A 43 -11.04 30.05 2.28
C VAL A 43 -12.51 29.88 1.94
N LEU A 44 -13.18 28.92 2.57
CA LEU A 44 -14.58 28.56 2.27
C LEU A 44 -15.45 28.67 3.51
N GLU A 45 -16.64 29.24 3.38
CA GLU A 45 -17.68 29.19 4.41
C GLU A 45 -18.33 27.79 4.44
N LYS A 46 -18.15 27.08 5.55
CA LYS A 46 -18.54 25.68 5.74
C LYS A 46 -20.03 25.47 5.47
N GLY A 47 -20.34 24.52 4.58
CA GLY A 47 -21.71 24.19 4.19
C GLY A 47 -22.28 25.06 3.05
N THR A 48 -21.48 25.97 2.49
CA THR A 48 -21.85 26.80 1.34
C THR A 48 -20.82 26.66 0.21
N GLN A 49 -21.12 27.26 -0.95
CA GLN A 49 -20.16 27.43 -2.04
C GLN A 49 -19.48 28.81 -1.99
N ASN A 50 -19.67 29.57 -0.90
CA ASN A 50 -19.15 30.92 -0.74
C ASN A 50 -17.70 30.86 -0.24
N GLY A 51 -16.76 31.23 -1.09
CA GLY A 51 -15.33 31.17 -0.77
C GLY A 51 -14.48 32.04 -1.67
N VAL A 52 -13.26 32.30 -1.23
CA VAL A 52 -12.25 33.11 -1.90
C VAL A 52 -10.88 32.45 -1.78
N ILE A 53 -9.95 32.87 -2.63
CA ILE A 53 -8.56 32.42 -2.62
C ILE A 53 -7.70 33.57 -2.09
N THR A 54 -6.69 33.28 -1.26
CA THR A 54 -5.74 34.30 -0.78
C THR A 54 -4.90 34.90 -1.91
N ASP A 55 -4.55 36.18 -1.79
CA ASP A 55 -3.68 36.90 -2.72
C ASP A 55 -2.18 36.55 -2.55
N ILE A 56 -1.30 37.25 -3.28
CA ILE A 56 0.16 37.01 -3.26
C ILE A 56 0.78 37.30 -1.89
N ASP A 57 0.14 38.15 -1.10
CA ASP A 57 0.56 38.57 0.24
C ASP A 57 -0.19 37.76 1.33
N GLY A 58 -0.92 36.70 0.95
CA GLY A 58 -1.66 35.81 1.86
C GLY A 58 -2.96 36.40 2.41
N ASN A 59 -3.42 37.56 1.92
CA ASN A 59 -4.63 38.21 2.41
C ASN A 59 -5.89 37.66 1.73
N TYR A 60 -7.00 37.66 2.47
CA TYR A 60 -8.31 37.32 1.94
C TYR A 60 -9.39 38.28 2.43
N ASN A 61 -10.49 38.32 1.69
CA ASN A 61 -11.66 39.10 2.05
C ASN A 61 -12.94 38.38 1.60
N LEU A 62 -13.78 37.97 2.54
CA LEU A 62 -14.97 37.15 2.30
C LEU A 62 -16.18 37.70 3.07
N SER A 63 -17.32 37.86 2.40
CA SER A 63 -18.58 38.23 3.05
C SER A 63 -19.34 36.95 3.44
N VAL A 64 -19.54 36.70 4.73
CA VAL A 64 -20.23 35.50 5.25
C VAL A 64 -21.67 35.78 5.66
N ALA A 65 -22.51 34.74 5.70
CA ALA A 65 -23.95 34.88 5.94
C ALA A 65 -24.32 35.24 7.39
N GLY A 66 -23.42 35.05 8.36
CA GLY A 66 -23.65 35.39 9.77
C GLY A 66 -22.46 35.15 10.70
N GLN A 67 -22.62 35.49 11.98
CA GLN A 67 -21.56 35.37 13.00
C GLN A 67 -21.26 33.92 13.43
N GLU A 68 -22.21 33.01 13.21
CA GLU A 68 -22.08 31.57 13.52
C GLU A 68 -21.39 30.78 12.38
N SER A 69 -20.95 31.48 11.33
CA SER A 69 -20.32 30.85 10.16
C SER A 69 -18.92 30.33 10.53
N VAL A 70 -18.57 29.17 10.00
CA VAL A 70 -17.24 28.56 10.18
C VAL A 70 -16.49 28.69 8.86
N LEU A 71 -15.30 29.28 8.91
CA LEU A 71 -14.39 29.37 7.77
C LEU A 71 -13.46 28.16 7.77
N VAL A 72 -13.32 27.53 6.60
CA VAL A 72 -12.44 26.40 6.35
C VAL A 72 -11.31 26.87 5.46
N PHE A 73 -10.08 26.79 5.98
CA PHE A 73 -8.86 27.14 5.28
C PHE A 73 -8.19 25.87 4.80
N SER A 74 -7.99 25.73 3.50
CA SER A 74 -7.39 24.55 2.89
C SER A 74 -6.37 24.91 1.82
N PHE A 75 -5.25 24.21 1.84
CA PHE A 75 -4.18 24.33 0.84
C PHE A 75 -3.54 22.97 0.64
N VAL A 76 -3.08 22.70 -0.58
CA VAL A 76 -2.47 21.40 -0.92
C VAL A 76 -1.20 21.21 -0.10
N GLY A 77 -1.14 20.13 0.69
CA GLY A 77 0.00 19.82 1.57
C GLY A 77 -0.07 20.44 2.99
N MET A 78 -1.12 21.20 3.31
CA MET A 78 -1.29 21.85 4.63
C MET A 78 -2.48 21.27 5.40
N GLN A 79 -2.47 21.42 6.72
CA GLN A 79 -3.56 20.95 7.57
C GLN A 79 -4.76 21.87 7.38
N THR A 80 -5.92 21.28 7.05
CA THR A 80 -7.16 22.05 6.96
C THR A 80 -7.53 22.57 8.35
N GLN A 81 -7.74 23.88 8.46
CA GLN A 81 -8.09 24.52 9.71
C GLN A 81 -9.49 25.12 9.62
N GLU A 82 -10.29 24.90 10.66
CA GLU A 82 -11.63 25.49 10.78
C GLU A 82 -11.64 26.54 11.88
N VAL A 83 -12.15 27.74 11.56
CA VAL A 83 -12.24 28.86 12.50
C VAL A 83 -13.66 29.44 12.47
N THR A 84 -14.30 29.47 13.63
CA THR A 84 -15.62 30.11 13.80
C THR A 84 -15.45 31.63 13.80
N VAL A 85 -16.27 32.34 13.03
CA VAL A 85 -16.19 33.81 12.91
C VAL A 85 -16.49 34.50 14.24
N GLY A 86 -17.55 34.10 14.95
CA GLY A 86 -17.82 34.51 16.35
C GLY A 86 -17.99 36.02 16.57
N GLY A 87 -18.23 36.80 15.51
CA GLY A 87 -18.31 38.26 15.54
C GLY A 87 -17.00 39.00 15.23
N GLN A 88 -15.92 38.29 14.92
CA GLN A 88 -14.64 38.87 14.52
C GLN A 88 -14.69 39.30 13.05
N THR A 89 -14.23 40.52 12.75
CA THR A 89 -14.11 41.04 11.37
C THR A 89 -12.73 40.80 10.77
N THR A 90 -11.75 40.48 11.61
CA THR A 90 -10.37 40.18 11.21
C THR A 90 -9.94 38.85 11.83
N ILE A 91 -9.54 37.89 11.00
CA ILE A 91 -9.15 36.55 11.44
C ILE A 91 -7.85 36.16 10.73
N ASP A 92 -6.74 36.20 11.45
CA ASP A 92 -5.45 35.72 10.97
C ASP A 92 -5.27 34.25 11.33
N VAL A 93 -4.82 33.45 10.37
CA VAL A 93 -4.72 31.99 10.51
C VAL A 93 -3.31 31.52 10.17
N VAL A 94 -2.73 30.74 11.07
CA VAL A 94 -1.44 30.07 10.84
C VAL A 94 -1.70 28.63 10.45
N LEU A 95 -1.51 28.31 9.17
CA LEU A 95 -1.62 26.93 8.68
C LEU A 95 -0.35 26.17 9.02
N SER A 96 -0.53 25.01 9.62
CA SER A 96 0.57 24.07 9.85
C SER A 96 0.72 23.13 8.65
N GLU A 97 1.97 22.84 8.27
CA GLU A 97 2.25 21.80 7.29
C GLU A 97 1.65 20.47 7.74
N THR A 98 0.91 19.80 6.85
CA THR A 98 0.58 18.40 7.10
C THR A 98 1.72 17.59 6.56
N PHE A 99 2.53 17.02 7.46
CA PHE A 99 3.33 15.84 7.16
C PHE A 99 2.36 14.69 6.87
N THR A 100 1.79 14.70 5.68
CA THR A 100 1.12 13.54 5.12
C THR A 100 2.26 12.68 4.60
N ASP A 101 2.92 11.96 5.51
CA ASP A 101 3.43 10.65 5.10
C ASP A 101 2.21 9.97 4.46
N LEU A 102 2.32 9.59 3.19
CA LEU A 102 1.29 8.84 2.47
C LEU A 102 1.14 7.48 3.16
N ASP A 103 0.45 7.48 4.29
CA ASP A 103 0.02 6.30 5.01
C ASP A 103 -1.09 5.69 4.16
N GLU A 104 -0.72 4.68 3.40
CA GLU A 104 -1.65 3.76 2.77
C GLU A 104 -2.44 3.07 3.89
N VAL A 105 -3.58 3.65 4.27
CA VAL A 105 -4.45 3.13 5.33
C VAL A 105 -5.29 2.00 4.75
N VAL A 106 -5.05 0.77 5.20
CA VAL A 106 -6.06 -0.29 5.15
C VAL A 106 -6.66 -0.43 6.54
N VAL A 107 -7.93 -0.04 6.65
CA VAL A 107 -8.72 -0.24 7.86
C VAL A 107 -9.20 -1.68 7.86
N VAL A 108 -8.61 -2.51 8.73
CA VAL A 108 -9.25 -3.76 9.14
C VAL A 108 -9.37 -3.73 10.66
N GLY A 109 -10.58 -3.97 11.16
CA GLY A 109 -10.88 -3.98 12.59
C GLY A 109 -9.94 -4.90 13.35
N TYR A 110 -9.62 -4.50 14.58
CA TYR A 110 -8.66 -5.09 15.54
C TYR A 110 -7.20 -4.63 15.39
N GLY A 111 -6.97 -3.31 15.51
CA GLY A 111 -5.70 -2.75 15.95
C GLY A 111 -4.75 -2.28 14.84
N VAL A 112 -4.55 -0.98 14.78
CA VAL A 112 -3.52 -0.33 13.94
C VAL A 112 -2.13 -0.70 14.49
N GLN A 113 -1.39 -1.56 13.79
CA GLN A 113 0.04 -1.75 14.03
C GLN A 113 0.83 -1.09 12.90
N LYS A 114 1.73 -0.18 13.27
CA LYS A 114 2.63 0.53 12.35
C LYS A 114 3.48 -0.47 11.56
N LYS A 115 3.56 -0.31 10.24
CA LYS A 115 4.38 -1.13 9.30
C LYS A 115 5.91 -1.00 9.51
N LYS A 116 6.36 -0.41 10.63
CA LYS A 116 7.77 -0.09 10.92
C LYS A 116 8.28 -0.57 12.28
N LEU A 117 7.43 -1.22 13.10
CA LEU A 117 7.85 -1.75 14.39
C LEU A 117 7.67 -3.27 14.47
N THR A 118 8.18 -3.98 13.47
CA THR A 118 8.63 -5.35 13.71
C THR A 118 10.12 -5.31 13.90
N THR A 119 10.55 -5.37 15.16
CA THR A 119 11.96 -5.58 15.54
C THR A 119 12.45 -6.99 15.17
N GLY A 120 11.59 -7.83 14.60
CA GLY A 120 11.92 -9.14 14.03
C GLY A 120 12.29 -9.06 12.55
N ALA A 121 13.13 -10.01 12.12
CA ALA A 121 13.55 -10.21 10.75
C ALA A 121 12.38 -10.73 9.88
N ASN A 122 11.51 -9.81 9.47
CA ASN A 122 10.50 -10.05 8.47
C ASN A 122 11.01 -9.54 7.12
N LEU A 123 10.83 -10.34 6.06
CA LEU A 123 11.15 -9.92 4.71
C LEU A 123 9.88 -9.92 3.87
N ASN A 124 9.58 -8.77 3.25
CA ASN A 124 8.45 -8.59 2.36
C ASN A 124 8.94 -8.59 0.92
N VAL A 125 8.28 -9.37 0.06
CA VAL A 125 8.46 -9.35 -1.39
C VAL A 125 7.16 -8.81 -2.00
N SER A 126 7.28 -7.74 -2.79
CA SER A 126 6.13 -7.08 -3.40
C SER A 126 5.74 -7.73 -4.73
N SER A 127 4.48 -7.53 -5.16
CA SER A 127 3.95 -7.94 -6.47
C SER A 127 4.90 -7.62 -7.64
N ASP A 128 5.44 -6.41 -7.68
CA ASP A 128 6.28 -5.94 -8.80
C ASP A 128 7.58 -6.74 -8.90
N ASP A 129 8.16 -7.08 -7.75
CA ASP A 129 9.36 -7.91 -7.68
C ASP A 129 9.07 -9.34 -8.15
N LEU A 130 7.91 -9.90 -7.77
CA LEU A 130 7.49 -11.24 -8.19
C LEU A 130 7.26 -11.31 -9.71
N GLN A 131 6.63 -10.28 -10.28
CA GLN A 131 6.35 -10.22 -11.72
C GLN A 131 7.63 -10.01 -12.54
N ALA A 132 8.63 -9.30 -12.01
CA ALA A 132 9.91 -9.09 -12.68
C ALA A 132 10.71 -10.38 -12.93
N GLN A 133 10.50 -11.42 -12.12
CA GLN A 133 11.15 -12.73 -12.27
C GLN A 133 10.54 -13.59 -13.39
N ASN A 134 9.32 -13.29 -13.84
CA ASN A 134 8.60 -14.01 -14.90
C ASN A 134 8.60 -15.54 -14.71
N THR A 135 8.47 -16.00 -13.47
CA THR A 135 8.42 -17.42 -13.13
C THR A 135 6.96 -17.89 -13.11
N SER A 136 6.72 -19.15 -13.48
CA SER A 136 5.39 -19.77 -13.36
C SER A 136 5.00 -20.08 -11.91
N GLU A 137 6.00 -20.14 -11.02
CA GLU A 137 5.85 -20.59 -9.64
C GLU A 137 6.25 -19.47 -8.67
N PRO A 138 5.41 -19.13 -7.66
CA PRO A 138 5.70 -18.05 -6.73
C PRO A 138 6.94 -18.28 -5.87
N LEU A 139 7.24 -19.54 -5.56
CA LEU A 139 8.38 -19.91 -4.73
C LEU A 139 9.72 -19.64 -5.41
N GLU A 140 9.77 -19.67 -6.74
CA GLU A 140 11.01 -19.39 -7.47
C GLU A 140 11.34 -17.90 -7.45
N ALA A 141 10.33 -17.05 -7.59
CA ALA A 141 10.49 -15.60 -7.57
C ALA A 141 11.11 -15.09 -6.25
N ILE A 142 10.72 -15.68 -5.11
CA ILE A 142 11.23 -15.27 -3.78
C ILE A 142 12.66 -15.76 -3.48
N GLN A 143 13.19 -16.73 -4.25
CA GLN A 143 14.50 -17.34 -4.00
C GLN A 143 15.64 -16.31 -4.07
N SER A 144 15.51 -15.34 -4.98
CA SER A 144 16.53 -14.30 -5.21
C SER A 144 16.39 -13.10 -4.27
N MET A 145 15.25 -12.95 -3.61
CA MET A 145 14.89 -11.74 -2.87
C MET A 145 14.95 -11.92 -1.35
N SER A 146 14.94 -13.17 -0.87
CA SER A 146 14.93 -13.46 0.57
C SER A 146 16.23 -14.12 1.06
N PRO A 147 17.22 -13.35 1.56
CA PRO A 147 18.41 -13.92 2.16
C PRO A 147 18.08 -14.87 3.32
N GLY A 148 18.69 -16.05 3.31
CA GLY A 148 18.46 -17.09 4.32
C GLY A 148 17.24 -17.96 4.08
N VAL A 149 16.55 -17.81 2.94
CA VAL A 149 15.59 -18.79 2.43
C VAL A 149 16.27 -19.60 1.36
N ASN A 150 16.32 -20.92 1.53
CA ASN A 150 16.88 -21.84 0.54
C ASN A 150 15.73 -22.62 -0.09
N ILE A 151 15.57 -22.46 -1.40
CA ILE A 151 14.52 -23.08 -2.20
C ILE A 151 15.21 -24.01 -3.17
N THR A 152 14.97 -25.31 -2.99
CA THR A 152 15.55 -26.34 -3.84
C THR A 152 14.43 -27.04 -4.58
N GLN A 153 14.54 -27.12 -5.91
CA GLN A 153 13.60 -27.87 -6.72
C GLN A 153 13.74 -29.38 -6.41
N SER A 154 12.63 -30.06 -6.17
CA SER A 154 12.66 -31.50 -5.88
C SER A 154 12.90 -32.34 -7.14
N SER A 155 12.52 -31.82 -8.31
CA SER A 155 12.77 -32.44 -9.61
C SER A 155 12.74 -31.39 -10.72
N GLY A 156 13.35 -31.65 -11.88
CA GLY A 156 13.29 -30.74 -13.04
C GLY A 156 11.95 -30.74 -13.79
N MET A 157 10.91 -31.38 -13.26
CA MET A 157 9.60 -31.46 -13.88
C MET A 157 8.78 -30.21 -13.56
N PRO A 158 8.16 -29.55 -14.55
CA PRO A 158 7.22 -28.45 -14.32
C PRO A 158 6.09 -28.85 -13.36
N GLY A 159 5.76 -28.00 -12.40
CA GLY A 159 4.75 -28.26 -11.37
C GLY A 159 5.19 -29.25 -10.28
N SER A 160 6.45 -29.70 -10.29
CA SER A 160 6.99 -30.45 -9.14
C SER A 160 7.30 -29.50 -7.99
N GLY A 161 6.84 -29.85 -6.80
CA GLY A 161 6.92 -28.95 -5.64
C GLY A 161 8.35 -28.60 -5.23
N TYR A 162 8.52 -27.39 -4.74
CA TYR A 162 9.79 -26.90 -4.19
C TYR A 162 9.93 -27.27 -2.72
N LYS A 163 11.16 -27.59 -2.31
CA LYS A 163 11.51 -27.73 -0.89
C LYS A 163 12.09 -26.42 -0.39
N VAL A 164 11.36 -25.75 0.48
CA VAL A 164 11.76 -24.48 1.12
C VAL A 164 12.32 -24.77 2.51
N ASN A 165 13.45 -24.16 2.84
CA ASN A 165 14.02 -24.16 4.19
C ASN A 165 14.42 -22.73 4.57
N ILE A 166 14.00 -22.28 5.75
CA ILE A 166 14.32 -20.93 6.27
C ILE A 166 15.38 -21.08 7.34
N ARG A 167 16.52 -20.42 7.17
CA ARG A 167 17.71 -20.50 8.06
C ARG A 167 18.30 -21.91 8.20
N GLY A 168 18.17 -22.75 7.16
CA GLY A 168 18.72 -24.10 7.12
C GLY A 168 17.77 -25.16 7.71
N LEU A 169 18.31 -26.34 8.03
CA LEU A 169 17.51 -27.46 8.55
C LEU A 169 17.34 -27.32 10.07
N GLY A 170 16.14 -26.90 10.51
CA GLY A 170 15.80 -26.76 11.93
C GLY A 170 15.37 -28.05 12.63
N THR A 171 15.09 -29.13 11.88
CA THR A 171 14.58 -30.39 12.44
C THR A 171 15.03 -31.59 11.60
N ILE A 172 15.17 -32.76 12.22
CA ILE A 172 15.58 -34.02 11.57
C ILE A 172 14.40 -34.67 10.80
N GLY A 173 13.16 -34.25 11.09
CA GLY A 173 11.95 -34.71 10.41
C GLY A 173 11.50 -33.77 9.29
N ASN A 174 10.33 -33.15 9.45
CA ASN A 174 9.81 -32.18 8.49
C ASN A 174 10.38 -30.78 8.76
N SER A 175 11.16 -30.25 7.82
CA SER A 175 11.77 -28.92 7.86
C SER A 175 11.02 -27.86 7.04
N GLN A 176 9.85 -28.21 6.48
CA GLN A 176 9.06 -27.26 5.68
C GLN A 176 8.49 -26.14 6.55
N PRO A 177 8.48 -24.89 6.06
CA PRO A 177 7.81 -23.79 6.73
C PRO A 177 6.30 -23.94 6.66
N LEU A 178 5.59 -23.20 7.52
CA LEU A 178 4.14 -23.09 7.44
C LEU A 178 3.74 -22.07 6.38
N TYR A 179 2.93 -22.49 5.41
CA TYR A 179 2.29 -21.58 4.45
C TYR A 179 0.95 -21.09 5.01
N VAL A 180 0.75 -19.78 4.96
CA VAL A 180 -0.50 -19.12 5.34
C VAL A 180 -0.93 -18.24 4.18
N ILE A 181 -2.07 -18.57 3.57
CA ILE A 181 -2.62 -17.84 2.42
C ILE A 181 -3.87 -17.12 2.91
N ASP A 182 -3.89 -15.79 2.81
CA ASP A 182 -5.01 -14.94 3.26
C ASP A 182 -5.50 -15.24 4.69
N GLY A 183 -4.56 -15.59 5.58
CA GLY A 183 -4.84 -15.93 6.98
C GLY A 183 -5.21 -17.40 7.23
N VAL A 184 -5.35 -18.23 6.20
CA VAL A 184 -5.62 -19.68 6.33
C VAL A 184 -4.32 -20.47 6.26
N ALA A 185 -4.03 -21.22 7.33
CA ALA A 185 -2.84 -22.04 7.44
C ALA A 185 -3.01 -23.41 6.75
N GLY A 186 -1.96 -23.85 6.04
CA GLY A 186 -1.91 -25.17 5.40
C GLY A 186 -2.32 -25.20 3.93
N GLY A 187 -2.31 -24.05 3.26
CA GLY A 187 -2.45 -23.98 1.81
C GLY A 187 -1.19 -24.42 1.06
N ASP A 188 -1.38 -24.81 -0.20
CA ASP A 188 -0.27 -25.12 -1.10
C ASP A 188 -0.01 -23.92 -2.01
N ILE A 189 1.17 -23.31 -1.86
CA ILE A 189 1.58 -22.14 -2.61
C ILE A 189 1.82 -22.44 -4.10
N ASN A 190 2.10 -23.69 -4.48
CA ASN A 190 2.32 -24.06 -5.88
C ASN A 190 1.03 -23.98 -6.71
N ASN A 191 -0.14 -23.95 -6.07
CA ASN A 191 -1.43 -23.79 -6.76
C ASN A 191 -1.82 -22.32 -6.96
N LEU A 192 -1.01 -21.38 -6.48
CA LEU A 192 -1.25 -19.95 -6.64
C LEU A 192 -0.52 -19.42 -7.85
N ASN A 193 -1.23 -18.65 -8.67
CA ASN A 193 -0.62 -17.89 -9.74
C ASN A 193 0.12 -16.68 -9.13
N PRO A 194 1.42 -16.46 -9.45
CA PRO A 194 2.15 -15.25 -9.03
C PRO A 194 1.42 -13.93 -9.35
N ALA A 195 0.65 -13.89 -10.44
CA ALA A 195 -0.09 -12.69 -10.85
C ALA A 195 -1.17 -12.27 -9.84
N ASP A 196 -1.72 -13.23 -9.10
CA ASP A 196 -2.79 -13.03 -8.11
C ASP A 196 -2.23 -12.69 -6.72
N ILE A 197 -0.90 -12.68 -6.55
CA ILE A 197 -0.25 -12.40 -5.26
C ILE A 197 0.05 -10.91 -5.14
N GLU A 198 -0.40 -10.29 -4.05
CA GLU A 198 -0.09 -8.90 -3.71
C GLU A 198 1.25 -8.79 -2.99
N SER A 199 1.47 -9.62 -1.98
CA SER A 199 2.72 -9.66 -1.24
C SER A 199 3.01 -11.04 -0.64
N ILE A 200 4.31 -11.35 -0.50
CA ILE A 200 4.80 -12.51 0.24
C ILE A 200 5.65 -12.03 1.41
N ASP A 201 5.25 -12.39 2.62
CA ASP A 201 5.94 -12.06 3.85
C ASP A 201 6.57 -13.30 4.47
N VAL A 202 7.90 -13.30 4.61
CA VAL A 202 8.63 -14.39 5.23
C VAL A 202 8.98 -14.02 6.67
N LEU A 203 8.37 -14.72 7.62
CA LEU A 203 8.64 -14.60 9.06
C LEU A 203 9.75 -15.57 9.44
N LYS A 204 10.96 -15.04 9.68
CA LYS A 204 12.17 -15.84 9.96
C LYS A 204 12.42 -16.05 11.45
N ASP A 205 11.81 -15.23 12.30
CA ASP A 205 12.03 -15.23 13.75
C ASP A 205 10.90 -15.89 14.52
N ALA A 206 11.28 -16.59 15.59
CA ALA A 206 10.35 -17.26 16.50
C ALA A 206 9.35 -16.30 17.15
N ALA A 207 9.72 -15.04 17.40
CA ALA A 207 8.82 -14.04 17.99
C ALA A 207 7.68 -13.65 17.04
N SER A 208 7.98 -13.42 15.76
CA SER A 208 6.98 -13.11 14.73
C SER A 208 6.15 -14.35 14.37
N ALA A 209 6.78 -15.53 14.37
CA ALA A 209 6.17 -16.81 14.03
C ALA A 209 5.31 -17.40 15.16
N ALA A 210 5.53 -17.02 16.42
CA ALA A 210 4.84 -17.57 17.60
C ALA A 210 3.31 -17.44 17.55
N ILE A 211 2.78 -16.46 16.81
CA ILE A 211 1.34 -16.28 16.60
C ILE A 211 0.71 -17.53 15.94
N TYR A 212 1.46 -18.21 15.08
CA TYR A 212 1.02 -19.42 14.36
C TYR A 212 1.38 -20.73 15.10
N GLY A 213 1.88 -20.63 16.34
CA GLY A 213 2.10 -21.74 17.25
C GLY A 213 3.25 -22.68 16.85
N ALA A 214 3.21 -23.92 17.33
CA ALA A 214 4.30 -24.89 17.17
C ALA A 214 4.62 -25.25 15.70
N ARG A 215 3.65 -25.08 14.78
CA ARG A 215 3.86 -25.32 13.33
C ARG A 215 4.77 -24.28 12.68
N ALA A 216 4.96 -23.15 13.35
CA ALA A 216 5.76 -22.03 12.88
C ALA A 216 7.26 -22.14 13.27
N ALA A 217 7.67 -23.26 13.87
CA ALA A 217 9.04 -23.48 14.34
C ALA A 217 10.10 -23.40 13.22
N ASN A 218 9.72 -23.75 11.99
CA ASN A 218 10.57 -23.67 10.79
C ASN A 218 10.39 -22.35 10.00
N GLY A 219 9.70 -21.36 10.59
CA GLY A 219 9.31 -20.12 9.93
C GLY A 219 7.93 -20.19 9.26
N VAL A 220 7.43 -19.02 8.87
CA VAL A 220 6.10 -18.85 8.24
C VAL A 220 6.26 -18.05 6.96
N ILE A 221 5.58 -18.49 5.91
CA ILE A 221 5.44 -17.73 4.67
C ILE A 221 3.98 -17.30 4.58
N LEU A 222 3.75 -16.01 4.74
CA LEU A 222 2.47 -15.36 4.53
C LEU A 222 2.33 -14.98 3.06
N VAL A 223 1.21 -15.34 2.46
CA VAL A 223 0.85 -14.91 1.11
C VAL A 223 -0.44 -14.14 1.21
N THR A 224 -0.44 -12.91 0.70
CA THR A 224 -1.62 -12.07 0.56
C THR A 224 -1.99 -12.02 -0.90
N THR A 225 -3.22 -12.37 -1.24
CA THR A 225 -3.73 -12.29 -2.62
C THR A 225 -4.30 -10.92 -2.92
N LYS A 226 -4.25 -10.52 -4.20
CA LYS A 226 -4.81 -9.26 -4.68
C LYS A 226 -6.32 -9.27 -4.49
N GLN A 227 -6.82 -8.28 -3.76
CA GLN A 227 -8.25 -8.07 -3.58
C GLN A 227 -8.77 -6.94 -4.48
N GLY A 228 -10.04 -7.03 -4.89
CA GLY A 228 -10.69 -6.00 -5.70
C GLY A 228 -10.74 -4.67 -4.96
N ARG A 229 -10.17 -3.61 -5.56
CA ARG A 229 -10.19 -2.26 -5.01
C ARG A 229 -11.38 -1.48 -5.58
N GLN A 230 -12.02 -0.67 -4.74
CA GLN A 230 -13.15 0.17 -5.16
C GLN A 230 -12.61 1.36 -5.97
N GLY A 231 -13.00 1.48 -7.24
CA GLY A 231 -12.46 2.51 -8.13
C GLY A 231 -12.58 2.16 -9.61
N ASN A 232 -11.62 2.62 -10.41
CA ASN A 232 -11.58 2.39 -11.85
C ASN A 232 -11.23 0.92 -12.16
N ILE A 233 -11.86 0.35 -13.18
CA ILE A 233 -11.57 -0.99 -13.67
C ILE A 233 -10.25 -0.94 -14.42
N GLU A 234 -9.25 -1.66 -13.92
CA GLU A 234 -7.97 -1.89 -14.60
C GLU A 234 -7.96 -3.31 -15.17
N VAL A 235 -7.67 -3.43 -16.47
CA VAL A 235 -7.61 -4.71 -17.17
C VAL A 235 -6.20 -4.86 -17.74
N THR A 236 -5.45 -5.80 -17.19
CA THR A 236 -4.12 -6.18 -17.69
C THR A 236 -4.23 -7.48 -18.48
N TYR A 237 -3.45 -7.58 -19.56
CA TYR A 237 -3.34 -8.79 -20.37
C TYR A 237 -1.87 -9.10 -20.60
N ASP A 238 -1.45 -10.26 -20.10
CA ASP A 238 -0.07 -10.73 -20.19
C ASP A 238 -0.02 -11.97 -21.08
N GLY A 239 0.92 -11.98 -22.03
CA GLY A 239 1.10 -13.07 -22.98
C GLY A 239 2.58 -13.39 -23.15
N TYR A 240 2.94 -14.65 -22.90
CA TYR A 240 4.34 -15.11 -22.96
C TYR A 240 4.46 -16.35 -23.86
N TYR A 241 5.59 -16.46 -24.56
CA TYR A 241 5.97 -17.64 -25.34
C TYR A 241 7.43 -17.98 -25.02
N GLY A 242 7.69 -19.25 -24.68
CA GLY A 242 9.03 -19.73 -24.33
C GLY A 242 9.28 -21.12 -24.89
N VAL A 243 10.53 -21.38 -25.27
CA VAL A 243 11.01 -22.70 -25.68
C VAL A 243 12.06 -23.12 -24.65
N GLN A 244 11.91 -24.32 -24.11
CA GLN A 244 12.85 -24.88 -23.14
C GLN A 244 13.82 -25.82 -23.85
N ASP A 245 15.11 -25.58 -23.71
CA ASP A 245 16.17 -26.46 -24.20
C ASP A 245 17.00 -27.00 -23.03
N ILE A 246 17.54 -28.21 -23.17
CA ILE A 246 18.28 -28.88 -22.10
C ILE A 246 19.75 -28.54 -22.23
N GLU A 247 20.25 -27.63 -21.39
CA GLU A 247 21.62 -27.11 -21.50
C GLU A 247 22.67 -28.01 -20.83
N ASN A 248 22.28 -28.78 -19.80
CA ASN A 248 23.20 -29.64 -19.03
C ASN A 248 22.83 -31.12 -19.17
N ILE A 249 23.36 -31.76 -20.21
CA ILE A 249 23.37 -33.22 -20.34
C ILE A 249 24.79 -33.67 -20.02
N ALA A 250 24.96 -34.61 -19.09
CA ALA A 250 26.27 -35.20 -18.87
C ALA A 250 26.75 -35.84 -20.17
N GLU A 251 27.90 -35.42 -20.68
CA GLU A 251 28.47 -35.98 -21.90
C GLU A 251 28.72 -37.48 -21.68
N PRO A 252 28.01 -38.37 -22.41
CA PRO A 252 28.27 -39.79 -22.29
C PRO A 252 29.68 -40.07 -22.82
N LEU A 253 30.37 -40.99 -22.16
CA LEU A 253 31.68 -41.45 -22.63
C LEU A 253 31.56 -41.96 -24.07
N ASN A 254 32.47 -41.52 -24.94
CA ASN A 254 32.59 -42.13 -26.25
C ASN A 254 33.20 -43.54 -26.14
N ALA A 255 33.06 -44.36 -27.18
CA ALA A 255 33.49 -45.75 -27.16
C ALA A 255 34.99 -45.92 -26.83
N GLN A 256 35.83 -44.96 -27.25
CA GLN A 256 37.27 -44.96 -26.99
C GLN A 256 37.58 -44.67 -25.51
N GLN A 257 36.96 -43.63 -24.94
CA GLN A 257 37.08 -43.27 -23.54
C GLN A 257 36.58 -44.39 -22.62
N TRP A 258 35.51 -45.09 -23.02
CA TRP A 258 35.03 -46.28 -22.31
C TRP A 258 36.05 -47.42 -22.36
N MET A 259 36.64 -47.68 -23.54
CA MET A 259 37.66 -48.72 -23.72
C MET A 259 38.92 -48.42 -22.90
N ASP A 260 39.36 -47.16 -22.87
CA ASP A 260 40.53 -46.73 -22.11
C ASP A 260 40.31 -46.90 -20.59
N ILE A 261 39.14 -46.52 -20.08
CA ILE A 261 38.75 -46.75 -18.67
C ILE A 261 38.69 -48.25 -18.36
N TYR A 262 38.06 -49.04 -19.24
CA TYR A 262 37.91 -50.49 -19.06
C TYR A 262 39.26 -51.22 -19.00
N ASN A 263 40.17 -50.90 -19.92
CA ASN A 263 41.51 -51.47 -19.98
C ASN A 263 42.39 -51.04 -18.80
N HIS A 264 42.18 -49.83 -18.27
CA HIS A 264 42.92 -49.33 -17.10
C HIS A 264 42.40 -49.94 -15.78
N CYS A 265 41.09 -50.17 -15.66
CA CYS A 265 40.47 -50.76 -14.46
C CYS A 265 40.66 -52.27 -14.37
N CYS A 266 40.66 -52.98 -15.49
CA CYS A 266 40.87 -54.43 -15.52
C CYS A 266 41.90 -54.77 -16.59
N PRO A 267 43.21 -54.60 -16.30
CA PRO A 267 44.24 -54.99 -17.23
C PRO A 267 44.13 -56.50 -17.47
N VAL A 268 43.74 -56.88 -18.68
CA VAL A 268 43.75 -58.26 -19.12
C VAL A 268 45.20 -58.73 -19.02
N LYS A 269 45.49 -59.55 -18.01
CA LYS A 269 46.82 -60.17 -17.93
C LYS A 269 47.00 -60.99 -19.21
N PRO A 270 48.12 -60.82 -19.93
CA PRO A 270 48.38 -61.65 -21.09
C PRO A 270 48.40 -63.11 -20.65
N GLU A 271 47.54 -63.95 -21.25
CA GLU A 271 47.72 -65.39 -21.21
C GLU A 271 49.04 -65.70 -21.92
N ASN A 272 50.03 -66.10 -21.13
CA ASN A 272 51.21 -66.86 -21.55
C ASN A 272 51.54 -67.86 -20.45
#